data_AF-A0AAQ4D488-F1
#
_entry.id   AF-A0AAQ4D488-F1
#
_cell.length_a   1.000
_cell.length_b   1.000
_cell.length_c   1.000
_cell.angle_alpha   90.00
_cell.angle_beta   90.00
_cell.angle_gamma   90.00
#
_symmetry.space_group_name_H-M   'P 1'
#
loop_
_entity.id
_entity.type
_entity.pdbx_description
1 polymer ?
#
loop_
_entity_poly.entity_id
_entity_poly.type
_entity_poly.pdbx_seq_one_letter_code
_entity_poly.pdbx_strand_id
1 'polypeptide(L)'
;MEKLHVYGAQRPDPYTVPESEWVQGAEGKRRCPPVKMSNVVVYLLFSPSKFTAENVENYKALEAYNYFESGLVRKCRLWRPGDVQISFVRAEVMPSQTAAAKGHDTWVCVNDTSGQILAGHCQCKAGLGEVCSHVAALLFVLEAAARERADVSCTSQPCAWHAAVSKKATMVPVDQLNLSKPGRKARKLAAEANHTSETYDARDIEIFQRLRKASSSAVVLRSIPKTDSEDTDSASEDEEMYTFLRNARKARSTKEDFLEDMFLPLSEIERIEKATRLTSKSPLWHEARYGRLTGTTMHRIRTLKADTNVQGLLDSVLQRRPPLNIEAVRWGADKEKVAKEQYLEFMKARHANFELHEIGFVIDTD
;
A
#
# COMPACT_ATOMS: atom_id res chain seq x y z
N MET A 1 -8.60 -33.60 1.38
CA MET A 1 -7.42 -33.13 2.14
C MET A 1 -6.31 -34.12 1.86
N GLU A 2 -5.36 -33.77 0.99
CA GLU A 2 -4.17 -34.61 0.81
C GLU A 2 -3.40 -34.61 2.14
N LYS A 3 -3.09 -35.82 2.63
CA LYS A 3 -2.38 -36.00 3.89
C LYS A 3 -0.96 -35.44 3.73
N LEU A 4 -0.44 -34.77 4.75
CA LEU A 4 0.92 -34.26 4.76
C LEU A 4 1.90 -35.45 4.76
N HIS A 5 2.74 -35.55 3.73
CA HIS A 5 3.78 -36.57 3.63
C HIS A 5 5.14 -35.92 3.82
N VAL A 6 5.84 -36.28 4.90
CA VAL A 6 7.20 -35.82 5.19
C VAL A 6 8.07 -37.05 5.38
N TYR A 7 9.16 -37.15 4.61
CA TYR A 7 10.02 -38.35 4.53
C TYR A 7 9.25 -39.65 4.27
N GLY A 8 8.24 -39.61 3.40
CA GLY A 8 7.42 -40.80 3.05
C GLY A 8 6.45 -41.27 4.14
N ALA A 9 6.43 -40.63 5.31
CA ALA A 9 5.50 -40.94 6.38
C ALA A 9 4.30 -39.97 6.36
N GLN A 10 3.10 -40.52 6.50
CA GLN A 10 1.88 -39.74 6.67
C GLN A 10 1.87 -39.08 8.05
N ARG A 11 1.64 -37.77 8.10
CA ARG A 11 1.58 -36.99 9.35
C ARG A 11 0.17 -36.44 9.59
N PRO A 12 -0.25 -36.30 10.87
CA PRO A 12 -1.48 -35.59 11.19
C PRO A 12 -1.35 -34.13 10.74
N ASP A 13 -2.48 -33.52 10.38
CA ASP A 13 -2.52 -32.12 9.99
C ASP A 13 -2.10 -31.26 11.21
N PRO A 14 -1.05 -30.42 11.10
CA PRO A 14 -0.62 -29.53 12.18
C PRO A 14 -1.73 -28.61 12.73
N TYR A 15 -2.79 -28.36 11.97
CA TYR A 15 -3.96 -27.61 12.47
C TYR A 15 -4.81 -28.41 13.47
N THR A 16 -4.76 -29.74 13.42
CA THR A 16 -5.56 -30.66 14.26
C THR A 16 -4.88 -31.11 15.55
N VAL A 17 -3.58 -30.81 15.71
CA VAL A 17 -2.81 -31.16 16.90
C VAL A 17 -3.27 -30.32 18.11
N PRO A 18 -3.57 -30.94 19.28
CA PRO A 18 -4.02 -30.23 20.48
C PRO A 18 -3.03 -29.15 20.94
N GLU A 19 -3.53 -28.02 21.43
CA GLU A 19 -2.69 -26.91 21.91
C GLU A 19 -1.71 -27.31 23.03
N SER A 20 -2.01 -28.36 23.81
CA SER A 20 -1.15 -28.88 24.87
C SER A 20 0.16 -29.48 24.38
N GLU A 21 0.24 -29.93 23.12
CA GLU A 21 1.47 -30.47 22.55
C GLU A 21 2.40 -29.38 22.00
N TRP A 22 1.92 -28.14 21.92
CA TRP A 22 2.68 -27.01 21.41
C TRP A 22 3.45 -26.32 22.53
N VAL A 23 4.77 -26.30 22.39
CA VAL A 23 5.66 -25.55 23.27
C VAL A 23 5.73 -24.09 22.82
N GLN A 24 5.50 -23.16 23.75
CA GLN A 24 5.49 -21.73 23.50
C GLN A 24 6.52 -20.98 24.36
N GLY A 25 6.69 -19.69 24.07
CA GLY A 25 7.54 -18.81 24.86
C GLY A 25 9.03 -19.20 24.86
N ALA A 26 9.70 -19.00 25.99
CA ALA A 26 11.16 -19.10 26.09
C ALA A 26 11.66 -20.53 25.88
N GLU A 27 10.86 -21.51 26.26
CA GLU A 27 11.18 -22.92 26.01
C GLU A 27 11.10 -23.24 24.51
N GLY A 28 10.05 -22.78 23.82
CA GLY A 28 9.93 -22.91 22.37
C GLY A 28 11.11 -22.26 21.64
N LYS A 29 11.52 -21.06 22.08
CA LYS A 29 12.69 -20.36 21.52
C LYS A 29 14.00 -21.14 21.71
N ARG A 30 14.29 -21.61 22.93
CA ARG A 30 15.50 -22.42 23.22
C ARG A 30 15.56 -23.69 22.37
N ARG A 31 14.38 -24.23 22.08
CA ARG A 31 14.19 -25.45 21.31
C ARG A 31 13.96 -25.16 19.81
N CYS A 32 14.16 -23.93 19.33
CA CYS A 32 14.00 -23.58 17.92
C CYS A 32 15.01 -24.36 17.04
N PRO A 33 14.58 -24.89 15.86
CA PRO A 33 15.48 -25.54 14.92
C PRO A 33 16.53 -24.56 14.35
N PRO A 34 17.72 -25.05 13.95
CA PRO A 34 18.84 -24.21 13.48
C PRO A 34 18.65 -23.76 12.02
N VAL A 35 17.63 -22.94 11.76
CA VAL A 35 17.34 -22.40 10.43
C VAL A 35 18.35 -21.31 10.06
N LYS A 36 19.05 -21.48 8.93
CA LYS A 36 19.95 -20.48 8.37
C LYS A 36 19.27 -19.70 7.25
N MET A 37 19.73 -18.49 6.97
CA MET A 37 19.25 -17.69 5.84
C MET A 37 19.38 -18.44 4.49
N SER A 38 20.44 -19.23 4.31
CA SER A 38 20.58 -20.10 3.13
C SER A 38 19.40 -21.06 2.96
N ASN A 39 18.89 -21.63 4.05
CA ASN A 39 17.77 -22.56 4.02
C ASN A 39 16.47 -21.82 3.63
N VAL A 40 16.28 -20.61 4.17
CA VAL A 40 15.13 -19.75 3.85
C VAL A 40 15.12 -19.39 2.36
N VAL A 41 16.26 -18.93 1.83
CA VAL A 41 16.40 -18.55 0.42
C VAL A 41 16.19 -19.77 -0.49
N VAL A 42 16.82 -20.91 -0.17
CA VAL A 42 16.68 -22.13 -0.97
C VAL A 42 15.23 -22.60 -0.99
N TYR A 43 14.52 -22.60 0.13
CA TYR A 43 13.12 -22.98 0.16
C TYR A 43 12.25 -21.99 -0.64
N LEU A 44 12.43 -20.68 -0.47
CA LEU A 44 11.58 -19.71 -1.15
C LEU A 44 11.84 -19.63 -2.67
N LEU A 45 13.05 -19.97 -3.13
CA LEU A 45 13.41 -19.97 -4.55
C LEU A 45 13.20 -21.32 -5.24
N PHE A 46 13.33 -22.44 -4.52
CA PHE A 46 13.35 -23.77 -5.14
C PHE A 46 12.30 -24.72 -4.58
N SER A 47 11.44 -24.27 -3.65
CA SER A 47 10.32 -25.11 -3.19
C SER A 47 9.36 -25.35 -4.35
N PRO A 48 9.04 -26.61 -4.67
CA PRO A 48 8.14 -26.94 -5.77
C PRO A 48 6.72 -26.53 -5.39
N SER A 49 6.31 -25.35 -5.82
CA SER A 49 4.89 -25.05 -5.98
C SER A 49 4.27 -26.15 -6.86
N LYS A 50 3.13 -26.72 -6.43
CA LYS A 50 2.34 -27.64 -7.28
C LYS A 50 1.86 -27.00 -8.59
N PHE A 51 2.04 -25.69 -8.74
CA PHE A 51 1.75 -24.90 -9.93
C PHE A 51 3.05 -24.32 -10.49
N THR A 52 3.48 -24.85 -11.65
CA THR A 52 4.48 -24.37 -12.63
C THR A 52 5.62 -23.44 -12.18
N ALA A 53 6.83 -23.71 -12.69
CA ALA A 53 8.05 -22.92 -12.45
C ALA A 53 7.90 -21.41 -12.72
N GLU A 54 6.96 -20.99 -13.57
CA GLU A 54 6.65 -19.58 -13.86
C GLU A 54 6.10 -18.80 -12.65
N ASN A 55 5.57 -19.46 -11.61
CA ASN A 55 5.11 -18.79 -10.39
C ASN A 55 6.24 -18.52 -9.37
N VAL A 56 7.44 -19.04 -9.60
CA VAL A 56 8.60 -18.95 -8.69
C VAL A 56 9.28 -17.58 -8.75
N GLU A 57 9.01 -16.78 -9.78
CA GLU A 57 9.54 -15.41 -9.90
C GLU A 57 8.85 -14.40 -8.97
N ASN A 58 7.77 -14.80 -8.27
CA ASN A 58 7.07 -13.95 -7.29
C ASN A 58 7.78 -13.86 -5.92
N TYR A 59 9.12 -13.81 -5.90
CA TYR A 59 9.86 -13.56 -4.66
C TYR A 59 9.72 -12.09 -4.25
N LYS A 60 8.58 -11.76 -3.64
CA LYS A 60 8.39 -10.53 -2.87
C LYS A 60 9.08 -10.62 -1.50
N ALA A 61 10.36 -11.00 -1.50
CA ALA A 61 11.25 -11.09 -0.34
C ALA A 61 11.06 -9.93 0.65
N LEU A 62 11.03 -8.73 0.06
CA LEU A 62 10.99 -7.47 0.77
C LEU A 62 9.65 -7.26 1.47
N GLU A 63 8.54 -7.70 0.87
CA GLU A 63 7.24 -7.65 1.54
C GLU A 63 7.22 -8.60 2.73
N ALA A 64 7.69 -9.84 2.59
CA ALA A 64 7.72 -10.80 3.68
C ALA A 64 8.65 -10.38 4.84
N TYR A 65 9.81 -9.80 4.53
CA TYR A 65 10.73 -9.28 5.54
C TYR A 65 10.12 -8.10 6.31
N ASN A 66 9.33 -7.24 5.65
CA ASN A 66 8.61 -6.16 6.34
C ASN A 66 7.60 -6.70 7.35
N TYR A 67 6.96 -7.85 7.11
CA TYR A 67 6.01 -8.45 8.06
C TYR A 67 6.72 -8.95 9.31
N PHE A 68 7.91 -9.53 9.14
CA PHE A 68 8.79 -9.92 10.23
C PHE A 68 9.20 -8.72 11.09
N GLU A 69 9.77 -7.68 10.47
CA GLU A 69 10.26 -6.52 11.19
C GLU A 69 9.16 -5.66 11.82
N SER A 70 8.01 -5.58 11.16
CA SER A 70 6.84 -4.88 11.68
C SER A 70 6.14 -5.66 12.83
N GLY A 71 6.65 -6.82 13.23
CA GLY A 71 6.10 -7.62 14.33
C GLY A 71 4.69 -8.17 14.03
N LEU A 72 4.42 -8.49 12.76
CA LEU A 72 3.14 -9.05 12.33
C LEU A 72 3.04 -10.56 12.58
N VAL A 73 4.16 -11.24 12.83
CA VAL A 73 4.18 -12.66 13.23
C VAL A 73 4.01 -12.76 14.75
N ARG A 74 2.98 -13.47 15.19
CA ARG A 74 2.56 -13.56 16.59
C ARG A 74 2.35 -15.01 17.04
N LYS A 75 2.37 -15.23 18.36
CA LYS A 75 2.06 -16.52 19.01
C LYS A 75 2.82 -17.70 18.39
N CYS A 76 4.14 -17.57 18.25
CA CYS A 76 5.00 -18.64 17.77
C CYS A 76 4.97 -19.83 18.72
N ARG A 77 4.70 -21.01 18.15
CA ARG A 77 4.50 -22.27 18.85
C ARG A 77 5.27 -23.36 18.12
N LEU A 78 5.86 -24.28 18.88
CA LEU A 78 6.71 -25.35 18.40
C LEU A 78 6.16 -26.71 18.81
N TRP A 79 5.99 -27.62 17.87
CA TRP A 79 5.60 -29.00 18.12
C TRP A 79 6.64 -29.94 17.52
N ARG A 80 7.03 -30.97 18.29
CA ARG A 80 7.95 -32.02 17.84
C ARG A 80 7.27 -33.37 17.94
N PRO A 81 7.02 -34.06 16.82
CA PRO A 81 6.63 -35.45 16.84
C PRO A 81 7.78 -36.30 17.41
N GLY A 82 7.49 -37.22 18.33
CA GLY A 82 8.50 -38.01 19.05
C GLY A 82 9.39 -38.92 18.20
N ASP A 83 9.01 -39.19 16.95
CA ASP A 83 9.60 -40.28 16.16
C ASP A 83 10.60 -39.83 15.07
N VAL A 84 10.76 -38.53 14.83
CA VAL A 84 11.61 -38.01 13.75
C VAL A 84 12.26 -36.69 14.15
N GLN A 85 13.47 -36.43 13.63
CA GLN A 85 14.17 -35.14 13.72
C GLN A 85 13.49 -34.05 12.88
N ILE A 86 12.20 -33.82 13.10
CA ILE A 86 11.43 -32.73 12.51
C ILE A 86 10.74 -31.92 13.60
N SER A 87 10.66 -30.63 13.34
CA SER A 87 9.88 -29.67 14.11
C SER A 87 8.83 -29.02 13.24
N PHE A 88 7.65 -28.83 13.79
CA PHE A 88 6.63 -27.96 13.25
C PHE A 88 6.61 -26.66 14.05
N VAL A 89 6.65 -25.55 13.33
CA VAL A 89 6.50 -24.23 13.92
C VAL A 89 5.22 -23.64 13.38
N ARG A 90 4.35 -23.16 14.26
CA ARG A 90 3.07 -22.52 13.92
C ARG A 90 3.01 -21.13 14.53
N ALA A 91 2.45 -20.18 13.79
CA ALA A 91 2.28 -18.80 14.21
C ALA A 91 1.03 -18.17 13.60
N GLU A 92 0.53 -17.14 14.26
CA GLU A 92 -0.53 -16.28 13.76
C GLU A 92 0.11 -15.06 13.07
N VAL A 93 -0.05 -14.94 11.76
CA VAL A 93 0.54 -13.84 10.97
C VAL A 93 -0.55 -12.84 10.57
N MET A 94 -0.41 -11.59 11.01
CA MET A 94 -1.38 -10.53 10.71
C MET A 94 -1.28 -10.09 9.24
N PRO A 95 -2.41 -9.77 8.57
CA PRO A 95 -2.40 -9.19 7.24
C PRO A 95 -1.88 -7.74 7.25
N SER A 96 -1.16 -7.33 6.20
CA SER A 96 -0.55 -5.99 6.11
C SER A 96 -1.55 -4.86 5.88
N GLN A 97 -2.65 -5.12 5.17
CA GLN A 97 -3.59 -4.06 4.73
C GLN A 97 -4.71 -3.78 5.74
N THR A 98 -4.91 -4.64 6.74
CA THR A 98 -6.05 -4.50 7.67
C THR A 98 -5.65 -4.94 9.07
N ALA A 99 -5.18 -3.98 9.87
CA ALA A 99 -4.69 -4.24 11.23
C ALA A 99 -5.73 -4.90 12.18
N ALA A 100 -7.02 -4.77 11.87
CA ALA A 100 -8.13 -5.34 12.64
C ALA A 100 -8.63 -6.71 12.12
N ALA A 101 -8.11 -7.19 10.97
CA ALA A 101 -8.52 -8.48 10.43
C ALA A 101 -7.89 -9.64 11.21
N LYS A 102 -8.57 -10.79 11.20
CA LYS A 102 -8.07 -12.03 11.83
C LYS A 102 -6.73 -12.44 11.22
N GLY A 103 -5.76 -12.77 12.06
CA GLY A 103 -4.47 -13.29 11.60
C GLY A 103 -4.60 -14.62 10.87
N HIS A 104 -3.72 -14.85 9.91
CA HIS A 104 -3.64 -16.11 9.19
C HIS A 104 -2.81 -17.13 9.97
N ASP A 105 -3.40 -18.30 10.17
CA ASP A 105 -2.73 -19.40 10.83
C ASP A 105 -1.75 -20.07 9.86
N THR A 106 -0.47 -20.03 10.22
CA THR A 106 0.64 -20.38 9.33
C THR A 106 1.55 -21.36 10.05
N TRP A 107 1.95 -22.44 9.37
CA TRP A 107 2.92 -23.38 9.90
C TRP A 107 4.03 -23.70 8.89
N VAL A 108 5.18 -24.10 9.40
CA VAL A 108 6.33 -24.62 8.63
C VAL A 108 6.88 -25.87 9.28
N CYS A 109 7.34 -26.81 8.46
CA CYS A 109 8.00 -28.04 8.87
C CYS A 109 9.50 -27.93 8.57
N VAL A 110 10.33 -28.20 9.57
CA VAL A 110 11.78 -28.02 9.50
C VAL A 110 12.49 -29.27 10.00
N ASN A 111 13.57 -29.68 9.33
CA ASN A 111 14.47 -30.71 9.84
C ASN A 111 15.30 -30.14 11.01
N ASP A 112 15.25 -30.79 12.17
CA ASP A 112 15.91 -30.33 13.40
C ASP A 112 17.45 -30.33 13.33
N THR A 113 18.03 -31.17 12.47
CA THR A 113 19.47 -31.36 12.34
C THR A 113 20.07 -30.46 11.26
N SER A 114 19.45 -30.41 10.08
CA SER A 114 19.96 -29.60 8.96
C SER A 114 19.40 -28.17 8.93
N GLY A 115 18.29 -27.92 9.61
CA GLY A 115 17.54 -26.66 9.50
C GLY A 115 16.86 -26.46 8.15
N GLN A 116 16.79 -27.51 7.31
CA GLN A 116 16.12 -27.48 6.01
C GLN A 116 14.61 -27.35 6.19
N ILE A 117 13.99 -26.42 5.46
CA ILE A 117 12.53 -26.29 5.41
C ILE A 117 12.00 -27.37 4.46
N LEU A 118 11.07 -28.19 4.95
CA LEU A 118 10.51 -29.33 4.24
C LEU A 118 9.16 -28.99 3.59
N ALA A 119 8.35 -28.20 4.29
CA ALA A 119 7.02 -27.78 3.84
C ALA A 119 6.55 -26.55 4.61
N GLY A 120 5.60 -25.82 4.06
CA GLY A 120 4.96 -24.68 4.70
C GLY A 120 3.55 -24.50 4.21
N HIS A 121 2.67 -23.99 5.08
CA HIS A 121 1.30 -23.75 4.70
C HIS A 121 0.73 -22.55 5.46
N CYS A 122 -0.18 -21.83 4.82
CA CYS A 122 -0.89 -20.70 5.39
C CYS A 122 -2.37 -20.78 5.00
N GLN A 123 -3.28 -20.35 5.87
CA GLN A 123 -4.71 -20.27 5.55
C GLN A 123 -5.09 -19.06 4.68
N CYS A 124 -4.12 -18.29 4.15
CA CYS A 124 -4.42 -17.18 3.25
C CYS A 124 -4.78 -17.66 1.84
N LYS A 125 -5.39 -16.79 1.02
CA LYS A 125 -5.76 -17.12 -0.37
C LYS A 125 -4.57 -17.61 -1.23
N ALA A 126 -3.37 -17.11 -0.95
CA ALA A 126 -2.12 -17.51 -1.62
C ALA A 126 -1.42 -18.70 -0.94
N GLY A 127 -1.96 -19.23 0.17
CA GLY A 127 -1.33 -20.25 0.99
C GLY A 127 -1.28 -21.64 0.35
N LEU A 128 -2.05 -21.84 -0.73
CA LEU A 128 -2.00 -23.06 -1.56
C LEU A 128 -0.65 -23.23 -2.28
N GLY A 129 0.14 -22.15 -2.42
CA GLY A 129 1.47 -22.21 -3.03
C GLY A 129 2.61 -22.52 -2.05
N GLU A 130 2.33 -22.73 -0.74
CA GLU A 130 3.33 -23.07 0.29
C GLU A 130 4.46 -22.04 0.54
N VAL A 131 4.54 -20.97 -0.25
CA VAL A 131 5.58 -19.92 -0.22
C VAL A 131 5.02 -18.49 -0.13
N CYS A 132 3.81 -18.32 0.41
CA CYS A 132 3.23 -16.98 0.55
C CYS A 132 4.05 -16.08 1.51
N SER A 133 3.82 -14.77 1.44
CA SER A 133 4.53 -13.79 2.29
C SER A 133 4.41 -14.06 3.80
N HIS A 134 3.31 -14.68 4.26
CA HIS A 134 3.15 -15.10 5.66
C HIS A 134 4.06 -16.27 6.04
N VAL A 135 4.23 -17.26 5.15
CA VAL A 135 5.17 -18.37 5.36
C VAL A 135 6.59 -17.83 5.41
N ALA A 136 6.97 -16.99 4.45
CA ALA A 136 8.28 -16.35 4.42
C ALA A 136 8.55 -15.50 5.68
N ALA A 137 7.55 -14.74 6.17
CA ALA A 137 7.69 -13.98 7.42
C ALA A 137 7.96 -14.88 8.64
N LEU A 138 7.29 -16.03 8.74
CA LEU A 138 7.55 -17.02 9.80
C LEU A 138 8.96 -17.61 9.68
N LEU A 139 9.45 -17.87 8.47
CA LEU A 139 10.81 -18.35 8.24
C LEU A 139 11.88 -17.34 8.69
N PHE A 140 11.64 -16.03 8.49
CA PHE A 140 12.54 -14.99 9.02
C PHE A 140 12.55 -14.94 10.55
N VAL A 141 11.42 -15.17 11.22
CA VAL A 141 11.40 -15.30 12.70
C VAL A 141 12.25 -16.48 13.14
N LEU A 142 12.20 -17.61 12.43
CA LEU A 142 12.99 -18.80 12.76
C LEU A 142 14.48 -18.58 12.55
N GLU A 143 14.87 -17.94 11.44
CA GLU A 143 16.26 -17.57 11.20
C GLU A 143 16.78 -16.62 12.28
N ALA A 144 16.02 -15.58 12.62
CA ALA A 144 16.41 -14.62 13.64
C ALA A 144 16.55 -15.29 15.02
N ALA A 145 15.59 -16.16 15.38
CA ALA A 145 15.65 -16.91 16.64
C ALA A 145 16.83 -17.89 16.69
N ALA A 146 17.18 -18.53 15.57
CA ALA A 146 18.34 -19.42 15.48
C ALA A 146 19.66 -18.63 15.55
N ARG A 147 19.74 -17.47 14.88
CA ARG A 147 20.89 -16.56 14.91
C ARG A 147 21.12 -15.98 16.31
N GLU A 148 20.07 -15.50 16.97
CA GLU A 148 20.12 -15.04 18.38
C GLU A 148 20.55 -16.14 19.36
N ARG A 149 20.31 -17.42 19.04
CA ARG A 149 20.75 -18.56 19.87
C ARG A 149 22.23 -18.89 19.66
N ALA A 150 22.75 -18.66 18.45
CA ALA A 150 24.15 -18.91 18.11
C ALA A 150 25.08 -17.78 18.61
N ASP A 151 24.60 -16.54 18.61
CA ASP A 151 25.35 -15.37 19.11
C ASP A 151 25.14 -15.18 20.62
N VAL A 152 26.13 -15.54 21.43
CA VAL A 152 26.11 -15.34 22.90
C VAL A 152 26.50 -13.90 23.29
N SER A 153 26.87 -13.03 22.34
CA SER A 153 27.31 -11.65 22.63
C SER A 153 26.49 -10.58 21.93
N CYS A 154 25.81 -9.75 22.74
CA CYS A 154 25.53 -8.33 22.54
C CYS A 154 25.20 -7.87 21.10
N THR A 155 23.95 -8.02 20.67
CA THR A 155 23.35 -7.01 19.79
C THR A 155 21.97 -6.63 20.33
N SER A 156 21.73 -5.33 20.39
CA SER A 156 20.62 -4.64 21.05
C SER A 156 19.27 -4.81 20.33
N GLN A 157 18.94 -6.02 19.87
CA GLN A 157 17.64 -6.31 19.25
C GLN A 157 16.73 -7.08 20.22
N PRO A 158 15.47 -6.64 20.42
CA PRO A 158 14.52 -7.36 21.25
C PRO A 158 14.19 -8.73 20.62
N CYS A 159 14.17 -9.77 21.45
CA CYS A 159 13.93 -11.17 21.08
C CYS A 159 12.79 -11.36 20.07
N ALA A 160 13.10 -11.71 18.82
CA ALA A 160 12.10 -11.83 17.75
C ALA A 160 10.97 -12.85 18.04
N TRP A 161 11.29 -13.96 18.72
CA TRP A 161 10.33 -14.99 19.13
C TRP A 161 9.30 -14.49 20.16
N HIS A 162 9.68 -13.49 20.98
CA HIS A 162 8.86 -12.92 22.05
C HIS A 162 8.32 -11.52 21.75
N ALA A 163 8.83 -10.83 20.72
CA ALA A 163 8.35 -9.52 20.28
C ALA A 163 6.91 -9.52 19.74
N ALA A 164 6.22 -10.66 19.81
CA ALA A 164 4.79 -10.85 19.59
C ALA A 164 3.88 -10.19 20.65
N VAL A 165 4.37 -9.22 21.43
CA VAL A 165 3.47 -8.30 22.13
C VAL A 165 3.06 -7.28 21.08
N SER A 166 1.77 -7.31 20.72
CA SER A 166 1.10 -6.26 19.97
C SER A 166 1.70 -4.90 20.34
N LYS A 167 2.57 -4.34 19.49
CA LYS A 167 2.55 -2.89 19.34
C LYS A 167 1.14 -2.65 18.82
N LYS A 168 0.20 -2.34 19.71
CA LYS A 168 -1.00 -1.62 19.29
C LYS A 168 -0.40 -0.49 18.50
N ALA A 169 -0.69 -0.43 17.21
CA ALA A 169 -0.31 0.73 16.43
C ALA A 169 -1.03 1.89 17.11
N THR A 170 -0.34 2.52 18.05
CA THR A 170 -0.77 3.74 18.67
C THR A 170 -0.87 4.68 17.50
N MET A 171 -2.05 5.26 17.32
CA MET A 171 -2.19 6.35 16.37
C MET A 171 -1.21 7.42 16.82
N VAL A 172 -0.07 7.46 16.14
CA VAL A 172 0.91 8.50 16.30
C VAL A 172 0.54 9.60 15.32
N PRO A 173 0.69 10.87 15.71
CA PRO A 173 0.60 11.95 14.75
C PRO A 173 1.63 11.73 13.63
N VAL A 174 1.35 12.27 12.44
CA VAL A 174 2.07 11.94 11.20
C VAL A 174 3.58 12.25 11.30
N ASP A 175 3.95 13.24 12.11
CA ASP A 175 5.32 13.67 12.40
C ASP A 175 6.17 12.61 13.13
N GLN A 176 5.53 11.69 13.85
CA GLN A 176 6.17 10.61 14.59
C GLN A 176 6.18 9.29 13.81
N LEU A 177 5.70 9.30 12.57
CA LEU A 177 5.64 8.13 11.71
C LEU A 177 7.01 7.83 11.09
N ASN A 178 7.69 6.81 11.59
CA ASN A 178 8.94 6.34 10.96
C ASN A 178 8.63 5.52 9.70
N LEU A 179 8.91 6.12 8.53
CA LEU A 179 8.72 5.51 7.20
C LEU A 179 10.00 4.97 6.57
N SER A 180 11.10 4.90 7.33
CA SER A 180 12.35 4.36 6.80
C SER A 180 12.17 2.89 6.41
N LYS A 181 12.66 2.52 5.22
CA LYS A 181 12.67 1.12 4.80
C LYS A 181 13.85 0.41 5.47
N PRO A 182 13.64 -0.82 5.96
CA PRO A 182 14.72 -1.60 6.55
C PRO A 182 15.87 -1.84 5.59
N GLY A 183 17.11 -1.73 6.09
CA GLY A 183 18.32 -2.04 5.33
C GLY A 183 18.68 -1.07 4.21
N ARG A 184 17.83 -0.07 3.89
CA ARG A 184 18.17 1.00 2.95
C ARG A 184 18.50 2.26 3.72
N LYS A 185 19.72 2.79 3.52
CA LYS A 185 20.03 4.17 3.94
C LYS A 185 18.98 5.08 3.31
N ALA A 186 18.47 6.05 4.06
CA ALA A 186 17.65 7.11 3.48
C ALA A 186 18.40 7.66 2.27
N ARG A 187 17.79 7.59 1.08
CA ARG A 187 18.41 8.07 -0.15
C ARG A 187 18.66 9.56 0.06
N LYS A 188 19.91 9.95 0.33
CA LYS A 188 20.33 11.33 0.05
C LYS A 188 20.10 11.47 -1.44
N LEU A 189 19.14 12.30 -1.84
CA LEU A 189 19.06 12.73 -3.22
C LEU A 189 20.44 13.30 -3.55
N ALA A 190 21.12 12.70 -4.53
CA ALA A 190 22.32 13.34 -5.07
C ALA A 190 21.88 14.72 -5.56
N ALA A 191 22.68 15.75 -5.30
CA ALA A 191 22.47 17.03 -5.98
C ALA A 191 22.45 16.71 -7.49
N GLU A 192 21.36 17.07 -8.16
CA GLU A 192 21.19 16.77 -9.58
C GLU A 192 22.41 17.31 -10.33
N ALA A 193 23.02 16.47 -11.16
CA ALA A 193 24.11 16.91 -12.02
C ALA A 193 23.56 17.99 -12.95
N ASN A 194 24.20 19.16 -12.97
CA ASN A 194 23.77 20.27 -13.79
C ASN A 194 24.12 19.95 -15.26
N HIS A 195 23.20 19.31 -15.99
CA HIS A 195 23.38 18.87 -17.38
C HIS A 195 23.31 20.02 -18.40
N THR A 196 23.64 21.25 -17.99
CA THR A 196 23.59 22.42 -18.86
C THR A 196 24.86 22.52 -19.70
N SER A 197 24.75 22.38 -21.02
CA SER A 197 25.76 22.92 -21.93
C SER A 197 25.85 24.43 -21.71
N GLU A 198 27.06 24.94 -21.48
CA GLU A 198 27.36 26.34 -21.18
C GLU A 198 27.10 27.28 -22.38
N THR A 199 26.92 26.73 -23.58
CA THR A 199 26.83 27.52 -24.82
C THR A 199 25.45 27.37 -25.48
N TYR A 200 24.84 28.52 -25.79
CA TYR A 200 23.58 28.63 -26.54
C TYR A 200 23.89 28.83 -28.03
N ASP A 201 23.05 28.29 -28.92
CA ASP A 201 23.20 28.57 -30.34
C ASP A 201 22.76 30.02 -30.68
N ALA A 202 23.16 30.52 -31.85
CA ALA A 202 22.87 31.90 -32.25
C ALA A 202 21.36 32.19 -32.40
N ARG A 203 20.54 31.16 -32.67
CA ARG A 203 19.08 31.30 -32.85
C ARG A 203 18.37 31.40 -31.50
N ASP A 204 18.80 30.62 -30.51
CA ASP A 204 18.32 30.68 -29.13
C ASP A 204 18.57 32.06 -28.53
N ILE A 205 19.77 32.61 -28.75
CA ILE A 205 20.13 33.96 -28.28
C ILE A 205 19.21 35.02 -28.89
N GLU A 206 18.89 34.92 -30.18
CA GLU A 206 17.96 35.84 -30.85
C GLU A 206 16.54 35.75 -30.26
N ILE A 207 16.06 34.53 -30.00
CA ILE A 207 14.77 34.28 -29.38
C ILE A 207 14.71 34.90 -27.98
N PHE A 208 15.75 34.72 -27.16
CA PHE A 208 15.82 35.32 -25.82
C PHE A 208 15.83 36.85 -25.85
N GLN A 209 16.53 37.45 -26.82
CA GLN A 209 16.52 38.90 -26.99
C GLN A 209 15.14 39.44 -27.39
N ARG A 210 14.40 38.71 -28.24
CA ARG A 210 13.02 39.07 -28.61
C ARG A 210 12.07 38.93 -27.43
N LEU A 211 12.17 37.82 -26.69
CA LEU A 211 11.35 37.58 -25.48
C LEU A 211 11.58 38.66 -24.42
N ARG A 212 12.84 39.02 -24.16
CA ARG A 212 13.19 40.04 -23.17
C ARG A 212 12.72 41.45 -23.56
N LYS A 213 12.63 41.74 -24.86
CA LYS A 213 12.03 42.99 -25.37
C LYS A 213 10.51 43.00 -25.24
N ALA A 214 9.85 41.85 -25.41
CA ALA A 214 8.39 41.73 -25.30
C ALA A 214 7.91 41.69 -23.84
N SER A 215 8.67 41.02 -22.96
CA SER A 215 8.42 40.97 -21.53
C SER A 215 9.73 40.79 -20.77
N SER A 216 10.03 41.73 -19.87
CA SER A 216 11.24 41.70 -19.04
C SER A 216 11.23 40.59 -17.98
N SER A 217 10.05 40.01 -17.69
CA SER A 217 9.85 38.90 -16.75
C SER A 217 9.69 37.54 -17.43
N ALA A 218 9.81 37.47 -18.76
CA ALA A 218 9.70 36.21 -19.48
C ALA A 218 10.82 35.24 -19.06
N VAL A 219 10.43 34.02 -18.70
CA VAL A 219 11.34 32.91 -18.37
C VAL A 219 11.20 31.84 -19.44
N VAL A 220 12.32 31.24 -19.86
CA VAL A 220 12.33 30.11 -20.79
C VAL A 220 12.54 28.83 -20.02
N LEU A 221 11.56 27.94 -20.07
CA LEU A 221 11.68 26.57 -19.57
C LEU A 221 12.53 25.75 -20.54
N ARG A 222 13.72 25.34 -20.11
CA ARG A 222 14.63 24.53 -20.93
C ARG A 222 14.30 23.05 -20.67
N SER A 223 13.65 22.39 -21.62
CA SER A 223 13.49 20.94 -21.57
C SER A 223 14.85 20.27 -21.72
N ILE A 224 15.16 19.29 -20.86
CA ILE A 224 16.34 18.43 -21.01
C ILE A 224 16.23 17.75 -22.38
N PRO A 225 17.24 17.86 -23.27
CA PRO A 225 17.18 17.20 -24.57
C PRO A 225 17.02 15.70 -24.34
N LYS A 226 16.06 15.10 -25.05
CA LYS A 226 15.89 13.65 -25.08
C LYS A 226 17.17 13.04 -25.65
N THR A 227 18.03 12.54 -24.77
CA THR A 227 19.09 11.60 -25.17
C THR A 227 18.40 10.29 -25.51
N ASP A 228 18.44 10.00 -26.81
CA ASP A 228 18.23 8.71 -27.47
C ASP A 228 16.84 8.06 -27.32
N SER A 229 16.21 7.82 -28.48
CA SER A 229 14.87 7.27 -28.64
C SER A 229 14.76 5.76 -28.36
N GLU A 230 15.77 5.14 -27.75
CA GLU A 230 15.81 3.69 -27.50
C GLU A 230 15.67 3.32 -26.01
N ASP A 231 15.70 4.29 -25.10
CA ASP A 231 15.39 4.08 -23.67
C ASP A 231 13.96 4.51 -23.33
N THR A 232 13.01 4.27 -24.23
CA THR A 232 11.63 4.05 -23.79
C THR A 232 11.51 2.64 -23.24
N ASP A 233 12.24 2.37 -22.16
CA ASP A 233 11.64 1.56 -21.12
C ASP A 233 10.32 2.24 -20.83
N SER A 234 9.26 1.47 -21.06
CA SER A 234 7.96 1.81 -20.51
C SER A 234 8.15 1.88 -19.00
N ALA A 235 8.55 3.06 -18.50
CA ALA A 235 7.74 3.72 -17.52
C ALA A 235 6.33 3.72 -18.12
N SER A 236 5.61 2.63 -17.90
CA SER A 236 4.33 2.82 -17.25
C SER A 236 4.60 3.84 -16.15
N GLU A 237 4.42 5.11 -16.48
CA GLU A 237 3.48 5.89 -15.71
C GLU A 237 2.36 4.90 -15.43
N ASP A 238 2.48 4.21 -14.28
CA ASP A 238 1.29 3.79 -13.60
C ASP A 238 0.40 5.03 -13.72
N GLU A 239 -0.80 4.86 -14.28
CA GLU A 239 -1.86 5.83 -14.15
C GLU A 239 -2.17 5.99 -12.66
N GLU A 240 -1.23 6.55 -11.90
CA GLU A 240 -1.32 6.85 -10.50
C GLU A 240 -1.95 8.23 -10.40
N MET A 241 -3.19 8.18 -10.85
CA MET A 241 -4.26 9.13 -10.72
C MET A 241 -4.19 9.91 -9.40
N TYR A 242 -4.37 11.22 -9.55
CA TYR A 242 -4.24 12.22 -8.51
C TYR A 242 -5.19 11.91 -7.34
N THR A 243 -4.65 11.75 -6.13
CA THR A 243 -5.46 11.87 -4.91
C THR A 243 -4.84 12.92 -3.99
N PHE A 244 -5.70 13.82 -3.51
CA PHE A 244 -5.35 14.90 -2.57
C PHE A 244 -4.50 14.40 -1.40
N LEU A 245 -4.92 13.29 -0.75
CA LEU A 245 -4.16 12.72 0.36
C LEU A 245 -2.89 11.99 -0.06
N ARG A 246 -2.74 11.60 -1.32
CA ARG A 246 -1.47 11.05 -1.85
C ARG A 246 -0.46 12.14 -2.11
N ASN A 247 -0.87 13.32 -2.56
CA ASN A 247 0.04 14.47 -2.69
C ASN A 247 0.47 14.98 -1.31
N ALA A 248 -0.45 15.18 -0.37
CA ALA A 248 -0.08 15.52 1.01
C ALA A 248 0.84 14.45 1.64
N ARG A 249 0.61 13.16 1.33
CA ARG A 249 1.47 12.04 1.76
C ARG A 249 2.82 11.99 1.04
N LYS A 250 2.90 12.36 -0.24
CA LYS A 250 4.15 12.45 -1.03
C LYS A 250 4.97 13.66 -0.60
N ALA A 251 4.34 14.80 -0.36
CA ALA A 251 4.95 16.07 0.04
C ALA A 251 5.38 16.11 1.50
N ARG A 252 4.83 15.23 2.36
CA ARG A 252 5.07 15.23 3.83
C ARG A 252 4.67 16.55 4.48
N SER A 253 3.58 17.13 4.01
CA SER A 253 3.07 18.45 4.40
C SER A 253 2.89 18.56 5.91
N THR A 254 3.40 19.66 6.49
CA THR A 254 3.10 20.03 7.87
C THR A 254 1.69 20.65 7.96
N LYS A 255 1.21 21.02 9.15
CA LYS A 255 -0.13 21.60 9.34
C LYS A 255 -0.26 22.94 8.60
N GLU A 256 0.84 23.66 8.51
CA GLU A 256 0.96 24.95 7.86
C GLU A 256 1.04 24.80 6.33
N ASP A 257 1.80 23.80 5.84
CA ASP A 257 1.94 23.52 4.39
C ASP A 257 0.72 22.80 3.79
N PHE A 258 -0.10 22.16 4.63
CA PHE A 258 -1.26 21.37 4.19
C PHE A 258 -2.29 22.19 3.41
N LEU A 259 -2.43 23.48 3.76
CA LEU A 259 -3.32 24.39 3.02
C LEU A 259 -2.73 24.74 1.66
N GLU A 260 -1.41 24.88 1.54
CA GLU A 260 -0.73 25.16 0.27
C GLU A 260 -0.79 23.94 -0.67
N ASP A 261 -0.65 22.73 -0.12
CA ASP A 261 -0.74 21.46 -0.86
C ASP A 261 -2.18 21.05 -1.21
N MET A 262 -3.19 21.75 -0.66
CA MET A 262 -4.59 21.60 -1.07
C MET A 262 -4.87 22.23 -2.43
N PHE A 263 -4.10 23.26 -2.79
CA PHE A 263 -4.24 23.99 -4.04
C PHE A 263 -3.66 23.18 -5.20
N LEU A 264 -4.35 23.27 -6.33
CA LEU A 264 -3.97 22.62 -7.57
C LEU A 264 -3.67 23.68 -8.62
N PRO A 265 -2.68 23.45 -9.49
CA PRO A 265 -2.52 24.31 -10.65
C PRO A 265 -3.78 24.22 -11.52
N LEU A 266 -4.17 25.33 -12.14
CA LEU A 266 -5.37 25.45 -12.96
C LEU A 266 -5.46 24.36 -14.05
N SER A 267 -4.31 24.01 -14.65
CA SER A 267 -4.24 22.95 -15.67
C SER A 267 -4.69 21.58 -15.15
N GLU A 268 -4.43 21.27 -13.88
CA GLU A 268 -4.83 20.03 -13.25
C GLU A 268 -6.32 20.04 -12.87
N ILE A 269 -6.83 21.20 -12.44
CA ILE A 269 -8.26 21.40 -12.17
C ILE A 269 -9.08 21.20 -13.47
N GLU A 270 -8.63 21.81 -14.58
CA GLU A 270 -9.25 21.63 -15.89
C GLU A 270 -9.19 20.18 -16.38
N ARG A 271 -8.06 19.49 -16.14
CA ARG A 271 -7.91 18.07 -16.48
C ARG A 271 -8.90 17.20 -15.70
N ILE A 272 -9.01 17.41 -14.39
CA ILE A 272 -9.93 16.67 -13.52
C ILE A 272 -11.38 16.93 -13.91
N GLU A 273 -11.75 18.19 -14.16
CA GLU A 273 -13.10 18.56 -14.60
C GLU A 273 -13.43 17.86 -15.92
N LYS A 274 -12.58 18.01 -16.96
CA LYS A 274 -12.81 17.40 -18.28
C LYS A 274 -12.87 15.88 -18.23
N ALA A 275 -11.98 15.24 -17.47
CA ALA A 275 -11.92 13.78 -17.34
C ALA A 275 -13.11 13.22 -16.57
N THR A 276 -13.85 14.05 -15.83
CA THR A 276 -14.96 13.59 -15.00
C THR A 276 -16.36 14.02 -15.45
N ARG A 277 -16.48 14.86 -16.50
CA ARG A 277 -17.76 15.33 -17.07
C ARG A 277 -18.79 14.23 -17.32
N LEU A 278 -18.36 13.07 -17.83
CA LEU A 278 -19.26 12.03 -18.32
C LEU A 278 -19.53 10.90 -17.31
N THR A 279 -18.88 10.91 -16.14
CA THR A 279 -18.94 9.78 -15.22
C THR A 279 -18.75 10.19 -13.75
N SER A 280 -19.85 10.49 -13.06
CA SER A 280 -19.90 10.63 -11.59
C SER A 280 -19.65 9.30 -10.85
N LYS A 281 -19.67 8.17 -11.58
CA LYS A 281 -19.29 6.83 -11.10
C LYS A 281 -17.82 6.48 -11.40
N SER A 282 -17.06 7.37 -12.02
CA SER A 282 -15.64 7.09 -12.29
C SER A 282 -14.86 6.99 -10.99
N PRO A 283 -13.85 6.10 -10.94
CA PRO A 283 -12.88 6.08 -9.83
C PRO A 283 -12.25 7.46 -9.60
N LEU A 284 -11.90 8.16 -10.68
CA LEU A 284 -11.35 9.52 -10.65
C LEU A 284 -12.25 10.53 -9.93
N TRP A 285 -13.58 10.48 -10.14
CA TRP A 285 -14.52 11.36 -9.44
C TRP A 285 -14.53 11.12 -7.93
N HIS A 286 -14.50 9.85 -7.52
CA HIS A 286 -14.42 9.49 -6.10
C HIS A 286 -13.08 9.89 -5.50
N GLU A 287 -11.99 9.69 -6.24
CA GLU A 287 -10.64 10.05 -5.84
C GLU A 287 -10.45 11.55 -5.67
N ALA A 288 -10.91 12.35 -6.64
CA ALA A 288 -10.84 13.81 -6.57
C ALA A 288 -11.64 14.39 -5.39
N ARG A 289 -12.77 13.75 -5.04
CA ARG A 289 -13.63 14.14 -3.90
C ARG A 289 -13.11 13.69 -2.54
N TYR A 290 -12.19 12.72 -2.49
CA TYR A 290 -11.75 12.09 -1.25
C TYR A 290 -11.05 13.10 -0.34
N GLY A 291 -11.61 13.36 0.83
CA GLY A 291 -11.04 14.31 1.79
C GLY A 291 -11.34 15.78 1.51
N ARG A 292 -11.99 16.12 0.38
CA ARG A 292 -12.38 17.50 0.05
C ARG A 292 -13.75 17.85 0.60
N LEU A 293 -13.90 19.12 1.03
CA LEU A 293 -15.20 19.67 1.41
C LEU A 293 -16.00 19.94 0.14
N THR A 294 -17.17 19.32 0.02
CA THR A 294 -18.06 19.46 -1.15
C THR A 294 -19.28 20.30 -0.81
N GLY A 295 -19.96 20.84 -1.82
CA GLY A 295 -21.23 21.57 -1.63
C GLY A 295 -22.25 20.79 -0.80
N THR A 296 -22.34 19.47 -0.98
CA THR A 296 -23.24 18.59 -0.21
C THR A 296 -22.87 18.49 1.27
N THR A 297 -21.61 18.70 1.64
CA THR A 297 -21.13 18.67 3.04
C THR A 297 -21.08 20.06 3.67
N MET A 298 -21.00 21.12 2.87
CA MET A 298 -20.76 22.49 3.34
C MET A 298 -21.84 22.98 4.32
N HIS A 299 -23.11 22.72 4.02
CA HIS A 299 -24.20 23.09 4.94
C HIS A 299 -24.06 22.38 6.29
N ARG A 300 -23.75 21.07 6.28
CA ARG A 300 -23.58 20.27 7.51
C ARG A 300 -22.41 20.75 8.37
N ILE A 301 -21.34 21.23 7.73
CA ILE A 301 -20.18 21.83 8.40
C ILE A 301 -20.59 23.16 9.03
N ARG A 302 -21.27 24.03 8.27
CA ARG A 302 -21.70 25.35 8.74
C ARG A 302 -22.65 25.29 9.93
N THR A 303 -23.52 24.28 9.98
CA THR A 303 -24.52 24.11 11.06
C THR A 303 -24.03 23.22 12.21
N LEU A 304 -22.76 22.80 12.21
CA LEU A 304 -22.21 21.91 13.22
C LEU A 304 -22.12 22.64 14.57
N LYS A 305 -22.67 22.05 15.62
CA LYS A 305 -22.54 22.54 16.99
C LYS A 305 -21.33 21.89 17.66
N ALA A 306 -20.73 22.59 18.64
CA ALA A 306 -19.51 22.13 19.33
C ALA A 306 -19.67 20.80 20.08
N ASP A 307 -20.89 20.42 20.44
CA ASP A 307 -21.26 19.18 21.14
C ASP A 307 -21.56 18.01 20.17
N THR A 308 -21.64 18.27 18.87
CA THR A 308 -22.06 17.28 17.88
C THR A 308 -20.90 16.37 17.48
N ASN A 309 -21.14 15.05 17.48
CA ASN A 309 -20.13 14.08 17.07
C ASN A 309 -19.77 14.22 15.58
N VAL A 310 -18.51 14.58 15.32
CA VAL A 310 -17.97 14.87 13.98
C VAL A 310 -17.70 13.61 13.16
N GLN A 311 -17.68 12.41 13.77
CA GLN A 311 -17.34 11.16 13.06
C GLN A 311 -18.22 10.92 11.84
N GLY A 312 -19.53 11.15 11.95
CA GLY A 312 -20.43 10.94 10.82
C GLY A 312 -20.29 11.94 9.68
N LEU A 313 -19.69 13.11 9.94
CA LEU A 313 -19.30 14.07 8.93
C LEU A 313 -17.96 13.68 8.30
N LEU A 314 -16.99 13.28 9.13
CA LEU A 314 -15.68 12.79 8.68
C LEU A 314 -15.80 11.55 7.79
N ASP A 315 -16.64 10.58 8.16
CA ASP A 315 -16.89 9.40 7.34
C ASP A 315 -17.53 9.75 5.99
N SER A 316 -18.29 10.85 5.94
CA SER A 316 -18.89 11.36 4.70
C SER A 316 -17.85 12.04 3.81
N VAL A 317 -16.96 12.87 4.39
CA VAL A 317 -15.89 13.57 3.67
C VAL A 317 -14.81 12.59 3.18
N LEU A 318 -14.51 11.58 3.99
CA LEU A 318 -13.54 10.52 3.68
C LEU A 318 -14.17 9.33 2.95
N GLN A 319 -15.42 9.46 2.46
CA GLN A 319 -16.12 8.43 1.68
C GLN A 319 -16.04 7.00 2.28
N ARG A 320 -16.06 6.90 3.61
CA ARG A 320 -16.03 5.62 4.34
C ARG A 320 -17.40 4.95 4.41
N ARG A 321 -18.44 5.68 4.04
CA ARG A 321 -19.81 5.19 3.99
C ARG A 321 -20.11 4.63 2.60
N PRO A 322 -20.76 3.46 2.49
CA PRO A 322 -21.23 2.97 1.21
C PRO A 322 -22.26 3.94 0.62
N PRO A 323 -22.39 4.00 -0.72
CA PRO A 323 -23.39 4.82 -1.38
C PRO A 323 -24.80 4.45 -0.93
N LEU A 324 -25.65 5.45 -0.72
CA LEU A 324 -27.04 5.25 -0.31
C LEU A 324 -27.83 4.58 -1.43
N ASN A 325 -28.38 3.41 -1.16
CA ASN A 325 -29.20 2.63 -2.10
C ASN A 325 -30.67 2.67 -1.68
N ILE A 326 -31.27 3.86 -1.71
CA ILE A 326 -32.67 4.09 -1.35
C ILE A 326 -33.46 4.36 -2.65
N GLU A 327 -34.68 3.86 -2.76
CA GLU A 327 -35.54 4.04 -3.94
C GLU A 327 -35.68 5.50 -4.35
N ALA A 328 -35.84 6.41 -3.39
CA ALA A 328 -35.91 7.85 -3.67
C ALA A 328 -34.64 8.42 -4.35
N VAL A 329 -33.45 7.92 -3.96
CA VAL A 329 -32.18 8.36 -4.54
C VAL A 329 -32.01 7.80 -5.96
N ARG A 330 -32.42 6.53 -6.17
CA ARG A 330 -32.41 5.90 -7.50
C ARG A 330 -33.37 6.61 -8.45
N TRP A 331 -34.58 6.90 -7.98
CA TRP A 331 -35.58 7.63 -8.75
C TRP A 331 -35.07 9.02 -9.16
N GLY A 332 -34.41 9.73 -8.24
CA GLY A 332 -33.79 11.02 -8.54
C GLY A 332 -32.72 10.92 -9.64
N ALA A 333 -31.83 9.93 -9.53
CA ALA A 333 -30.78 9.70 -10.53
C ALA A 333 -31.35 9.31 -11.91
N ASP A 334 -32.37 8.44 -11.95
CA ASP A 334 -32.98 7.98 -13.19
C ASP A 334 -33.78 9.10 -13.90
N LYS A 335 -34.39 10.02 -13.13
CA LYS A 335 -35.20 11.13 -13.65
C LYS A 335 -34.41 12.40 -13.94
N GLU A 336 -33.17 12.51 -13.49
CA GLU A 336 -32.33 13.69 -13.71
C GLU A 336 -32.19 14.02 -15.21
N LYS A 337 -31.99 13.01 -16.06
CA LYS A 337 -31.88 13.20 -17.52
C LYS A 337 -33.15 13.78 -18.13
N VAL A 338 -34.31 13.23 -17.76
CA VAL A 338 -35.62 13.71 -18.23
C VAL A 338 -35.88 15.15 -17.76
N ALA A 339 -35.51 15.47 -16.52
CA ALA A 339 -35.64 16.82 -15.98
C ALA A 339 -34.76 17.83 -16.74
N LYS A 340 -33.52 17.45 -17.10
CA LYS A 340 -32.61 18.29 -17.91
C LYS A 340 -33.19 18.58 -19.30
N GLU A 341 -33.74 17.57 -19.97
CA GLU A 341 -34.37 17.71 -21.29
C GLU A 341 -35.57 18.66 -21.25
N GLN A 342 -36.47 18.48 -20.27
CA GLN A 342 -37.62 19.38 -20.09
C GLN A 342 -37.20 20.82 -19.75
N TYR A 343 -36.17 20.98 -18.92
CA TYR A 343 -35.63 22.30 -18.59
C TYR A 343 -35.01 23.00 -19.81
N LEU A 344 -34.30 22.24 -20.65
CA LEU A 344 -33.70 22.74 -21.89
C LEU A 344 -34.77 23.28 -22.85
N GLU A 345 -35.87 22.55 -23.05
CA GLU A 345 -37.00 22.99 -23.88
C GLU A 345 -37.66 24.26 -23.31
N PHE A 346 -37.88 24.29 -22.00
CA PHE A 346 -38.48 25.43 -21.30
C PHE A 346 -37.65 26.72 -21.43
N MET A 347 -36.32 26.60 -21.35
CA MET A 347 -35.39 27.73 -21.39
C MET A 347 -35.11 28.21 -22.82
N LYS A 348 -35.02 27.31 -23.81
CA LYS A 348 -34.88 27.68 -25.23
C LYS A 348 -36.04 28.53 -25.74
N ALA A 349 -37.25 28.33 -25.20
CA ALA A 349 -38.40 29.16 -25.53
C ALA A 349 -38.32 30.60 -24.96
N ARG A 350 -37.45 30.87 -23.97
CA ARG A 350 -37.35 32.15 -23.25
C ARG A 350 -36.05 32.90 -23.49
N HIS A 351 -35.02 32.22 -23.98
CA HIS A 351 -33.68 32.76 -24.11
C HIS A 351 -33.09 32.39 -25.48
N ALA A 352 -32.59 33.39 -26.20
CA ALA A 352 -32.10 33.23 -27.57
C ALA A 352 -30.80 32.40 -27.69
N ASN A 353 -29.92 32.47 -26.68
CA ASN A 353 -28.60 31.81 -26.69
C ASN A 353 -28.41 30.91 -25.45
N PHE A 354 -29.42 30.10 -25.10
CA PHE A 354 -29.32 29.20 -23.95
C PHE A 354 -28.52 27.95 -24.27
N GLU A 355 -27.47 27.71 -23.51
CA GLU A 355 -26.62 26.52 -23.59
C GLU A 355 -26.64 25.77 -22.26
N LEU A 356 -26.79 24.45 -22.33
CA LEU A 356 -26.70 23.56 -21.18
C LEU A 356 -25.44 22.70 -21.34
N HIS A 357 -24.49 22.88 -20.42
CA HIS A 357 -23.23 22.15 -20.41
C HIS A 357 -23.20 21.14 -19.28
N GLU A 358 -22.71 19.93 -19.57
CA GLU A 358 -22.36 18.97 -18.52
C GLU A 358 -21.00 19.34 -17.95
N ILE A 359 -20.97 19.55 -16.62
CA ILE A 359 -19.77 19.92 -15.87
C ILE A 359 -19.28 18.74 -15.05
N GLY A 360 -17.96 18.58 -15.02
CA GLY A 360 -17.27 17.61 -14.19
C GLY A 360 -17.09 18.08 -12.75
N PHE A 361 -16.16 17.47 -12.04
CA PHE A 361 -15.82 17.88 -10.69
C PHE A 361 -14.95 19.14 -10.73
N VAL A 362 -15.49 20.24 -10.21
CA VAL A 362 -14.80 21.53 -10.14
C VAL A 362 -14.19 21.69 -8.75
N ILE A 363 -12.91 22.06 -8.72
CA ILE A 363 -12.15 22.36 -7.50
C ILE A 363 -11.97 23.87 -7.43
N ASP A 364 -12.17 24.42 -6.24
CA ASP A 364 -11.99 25.85 -5.98
C ASP A 364 -10.53 26.24 -6.16
N THR A 365 -10.28 27.42 -6.75
CA THR A 365 -8.95 27.91 -7.11
C THR A 365 -8.34 28.83 -6.05
N ASP A 366 -9.18 29.29 -5.13
CA ASP A 366 -8.89 30.27 -4.06
C ASP A 366 -8.86 29.58 -2.69
#